data_AF-A0A1M7DAD6-F1
#
_entry.id   AF-A0A1M7DAD6-F1
#
_cell.length_a   1.000
_cell.length_b   1.000
_cell.length_c   1.000
_cell.angle_alpha   90.00
_cell.angle_beta   90.00
_cell.angle_gamma   90.00
#
_symmetry.space_group_name_H-M   'P 1'
#
loop_
_entity.id
_entity.type
_entity.pdbx_description
1 polymer ?
#
loop_
_entity_poly.entity_id
_entity_poly.type
_entity_poly.pdbx_seq_one_letter_code
_entity_poly.pdbx_strand_id
1 'polypeptide(L)'
;MRSVLFALALLLIGGSAVEAACTCLCVDGQMQPVCDSGINPPKVCPPTVCRPPKPSVAPVIPPNVLPLGGSECKQAQVCDTSGKCVWEQVCR
;
A
#
# COMPACT_ATOMS: atom_id res chain seq x y z
N MET A 1 -33.40 -33.97 -7.88
CA MET A 1 -32.16 -33.76 -8.66
C MET A 1 -31.88 -32.27 -8.94
N ARG A 2 -32.87 -31.47 -9.36
CA ARG A 2 -32.67 -30.04 -9.67
C ARG A 2 -32.21 -29.18 -8.48
N SER A 3 -32.74 -29.42 -7.28
CA SER A 3 -32.37 -28.67 -6.07
C SER A 3 -30.94 -28.97 -5.57
N VAL A 4 -30.40 -30.16 -5.88
CA VAL A 4 -29.02 -30.54 -5.52
C VAL A 4 -28.03 -29.76 -6.38
N LEU A 5 -28.36 -29.52 -7.65
CA LEU A 5 -27.54 -28.74 -8.57
C LEU A 5 -27.43 -27.27 -8.13
N PHE A 6 -28.52 -26.69 -7.60
CA PHE A 6 -28.51 -25.32 -7.07
C PHE A 6 -27.63 -25.17 -5.83
N ALA A 7 -27.68 -26.15 -4.91
CA ALA A 7 -26.83 -26.13 -3.71
C ALA A 7 -25.34 -26.27 -4.05
N LEU A 8 -25.01 -27.08 -5.07
CA LEU A 8 -23.62 -27.28 -5.51
C LEU A 8 -23.05 -26.02 -6.21
N ALA A 9 -23.89 -25.28 -6.94
CA ALA A 9 -23.48 -24.03 -7.59
C ALA A 9 -23.16 -22.90 -6.59
N LEU A 10 -23.86 -22.85 -5.45
CA LEU A 10 -23.64 -21.87 -4.38
C LEU A 10 -22.33 -22.10 -3.61
N LEU A 11 -21.86 -23.34 -3.53
CA LEU A 11 -20.59 -23.69 -2.87
C LEU A 11 -19.34 -23.30 -3.67
N LEU A 12 -19.47 -23.09 -4.98
CA LEU A 12 -18.36 -22.75 -5.88
C LEU A 12 -18.04 -21.25 -5.95
N ILE A 13 -18.82 -20.40 -5.28
CA ILE A 13 -18.62 -18.93 -5.24
C ILE A 13 -17.66 -18.52 -4.09
N GLY A 14 -16.88 -19.48 -3.55
CA GLY A 14 -15.91 -19.26 -2.49
C GLY A 14 -14.88 -18.20 -2.86
N GLY A 15 -14.84 -17.14 -2.05
CA GLY A 15 -14.22 -15.86 -2.35
C GLY A 15 -12.77 -15.91 -2.81
N SER A 16 -12.46 -15.06 -3.78
CA SER A 16 -11.09 -14.65 -4.08
C SER A 16 -10.49 -13.95 -2.85
N ALA A 17 -9.42 -14.51 -2.29
CA ALA A 17 -8.60 -13.80 -1.31
C ALA A 17 -8.00 -12.58 -2.00
N VAL A 18 -8.54 -11.39 -1.71
CA VAL A 18 -7.86 -10.13 -2.03
C VAL A 18 -6.71 -10.04 -1.06
N GLU A 19 -5.55 -10.51 -1.49
CA GLU A 19 -4.30 -10.33 -0.77
C GLU A 19 -3.98 -8.82 -0.85
N ALA A 20 -4.39 -8.07 0.16
CA ALA A 20 -4.01 -6.67 0.35
C ALA A 20 -2.51 -6.63 0.68
N ALA A 21 -1.70 -6.91 -0.33
CA ALA A 21 -0.28 -7.16 -0.19
C ALA A 21 0.47 -5.83 -0.13
N CYS A 22 1.28 -5.65 0.92
CA CYS A 22 2.24 -4.56 0.94
C CYS A 22 3.13 -4.63 -0.31
N THR A 23 3.38 -3.51 -0.98
CA THR A 23 4.26 -3.38 -2.15
C THR A 23 5.59 -2.76 -1.74
N CYS A 24 6.69 -3.15 -2.39
CA CYS A 24 8.00 -2.54 -2.09
C CYS A 24 8.23 -1.37 -3.05
N LEU A 25 8.34 -0.17 -2.51
CA LEU A 25 8.49 1.07 -3.27
C LEU A 25 9.65 1.89 -2.72
N CYS A 26 10.23 2.73 -3.57
CA CYS A 26 11.21 3.70 -3.15
C CYS A 26 10.48 4.92 -2.57
N VAL A 27 10.58 5.12 -1.27
CA VAL A 27 9.99 6.24 -0.54
C VAL A 27 11.12 7.12 -0.01
N ASP A 28 11.15 8.38 -0.43
CA ASP A 28 12.23 9.34 -0.10
C ASP A 28 13.64 8.79 -0.41
N GLY A 29 13.75 8.01 -1.50
CA GLY A 29 15.02 7.38 -1.90
C GLY A 29 15.42 6.17 -1.05
N GLN A 30 14.51 5.60 -0.25
CA GLN A 30 14.73 4.39 0.54
C GLN A 30 13.72 3.30 0.17
N MET A 31 14.16 2.06 0.01
CA MET A 31 13.28 0.94 -0.32
C MET A 31 12.46 0.54 0.92
N GLN A 32 11.13 0.63 0.84
CA GLN A 32 10.23 0.42 1.98
C GLN A 32 8.98 -0.39 1.56
N PRO A 33 8.43 -1.21 2.47
CA PRO A 33 7.10 -1.80 2.27
C PRO A 33 6.02 -0.73 2.51
N VAL A 34 5.15 -0.54 1.53
CA VAL A 34 3.97 0.33 1.57
C VAL A 34 2.73 -0.54 1.48
N CYS A 35 1.84 -0.43 2.45
CA CYS A 35 0.65 -1.28 2.57
C CYS A 35 -0.62 -0.44 2.43
N ASP A 36 -1.67 -1.02 1.84
CA ASP A 36 -2.98 -0.35 1.72
C ASP A 36 -3.67 -0.16 3.08
N SER A 37 -3.29 -0.95 4.08
CA SER A 37 -3.80 -0.85 5.46
C SER A 37 -2.73 -1.19 6.48
N GLY A 38 -2.80 -0.57 7.67
CA GLY A 38 -1.93 -0.86 8.81
C GLY A 38 -2.19 -2.22 9.48
N ILE A 39 -3.22 -2.96 9.04
CA ILE A 39 -3.53 -4.31 9.54
C ILE A 39 -2.63 -5.35 8.85
N ASN A 40 -2.13 -5.03 7.65
CA ASN A 40 -1.31 -5.95 6.88
C ASN A 40 0.13 -5.95 7.41
N PRO A 41 0.70 -7.13 7.71
CA PRO A 41 2.06 -7.21 8.19
C PRO A 41 3.04 -6.75 7.09
N PRO A 42 3.97 -5.84 7.38
CA PRO A 42 4.93 -5.38 6.40
C PRO A 42 5.86 -6.53 5.99
N LYS A 43 6.04 -6.73 4.68
CA LYS A 43 6.99 -7.70 4.14
C LYS A 43 8.40 -7.13 4.09
N VAL A 44 9.41 -8.01 4.17
CA VAL A 44 10.81 -7.63 3.93
C VAL A 44 11.00 -7.31 2.45
N CYS A 45 11.52 -6.12 2.14
CA CYS A 45 11.84 -5.74 0.77
C CYS A 45 13.24 -6.23 0.38
N PRO A 46 13.41 -6.71 -0.88
CA PRO A 46 14.72 -7.09 -1.36
C PRO A 46 15.65 -5.87 -1.38
N PRO A 47 16.95 -6.05 -1.08
CA PRO A 47 17.91 -4.96 -1.10
C PRO A 47 17.99 -4.39 -2.53
N THR A 48 17.60 -3.12 -2.67
CA THR A 48 17.51 -2.44 -3.96
C THR A 48 18.01 -1.01 -3.81
N VAL A 49 18.79 -0.55 -4.78
CA VAL A 49 19.26 0.85 -4.81
C VAL A 49 18.14 1.73 -5.34
N CYS A 50 17.60 2.58 -4.47
CA CYS A 50 16.65 3.62 -4.86
C CYS A 50 17.42 4.84 -5.36
N ARG A 51 16.96 5.43 -6.48
CA ARG A 51 17.46 6.73 -6.90
C ARG A 51 16.96 7.80 -5.92
N PRO A 52 17.83 8.70 -5.44
CA PRO A 52 17.38 9.84 -4.67
C PRO A 52 16.39 10.65 -5.50
N PRO A 53 15.24 11.04 -4.92
CA PRO A 53 14.31 11.87 -5.64
C PRO A 53 14.89 13.27 -5.84
N LYS A 54 14.43 13.96 -6.89
CA LYS A 54 14.88 15.33 -7.16
C LYS A 54 14.38 16.27 -6.04
N PRO A 55 15.19 17.27 -5.63
CA PRO A 55 14.75 18.28 -4.69
C PRO A 55 13.45 18.93 -5.17
N SER A 56 12.41 18.89 -4.33
CA SER A 56 11.15 19.56 -4.58
C SER A 56 10.47 19.92 -3.26
N VAL A 57 9.55 20.88 -3.31
CA VAL A 57 8.80 21.31 -2.12
C VAL A 57 7.64 20.35 -1.88
N ALA A 58 7.51 19.87 -0.64
CA ALA A 58 6.39 19.02 -0.24
C ALA A 58 5.06 19.80 -0.30
N PRO A 59 3.97 19.19 -0.79
CA PRO A 59 2.64 19.78 -0.71
C PRO A 59 2.25 20.08 0.74
N VAL A 60 1.63 21.23 0.96
CA VAL A 60 1.05 21.58 2.26
C VAL A 60 -0.27 20.84 2.39
N ILE A 61 -0.37 19.97 3.40
CA ILE A 61 -1.61 19.24 3.71
C ILE A 61 -2.12 19.70 5.06
N PRO A 62 -3.43 20.00 5.19
CA PRO A 62 -4.01 20.31 6.48
C PRO A 62 -3.79 19.15 7.47
N PRO A 63 -3.56 19.45 8.77
CA PRO A 63 -3.42 18.42 9.78
C PRO A 63 -4.68 17.55 9.80
N ASN A 64 -4.54 16.26 9.52
CA ASN A 64 -5.62 15.32 9.71
C ASN A 64 -5.63 14.93 11.19
N VAL A 65 -6.68 15.29 11.93
CA VAL A 65 -6.85 14.85 13.32
C VAL A 65 -7.06 13.33 13.32
N LEU A 66 -6.02 12.60 13.71
CA LEU A 66 -6.10 11.15 13.78
C LEU A 66 -7.00 10.73 14.95
N PRO A 67 -7.90 9.75 14.76
CA PRO A 67 -8.53 9.07 15.87
C PRO A 67 -7.46 8.43 16.77
N LEU A 68 -7.76 8.25 18.06
CA LEU A 68 -6.88 7.51 18.97
C LEU A 68 -6.59 6.12 18.38
N GLY A 69 -5.33 5.85 18.04
CA GLY A 69 -4.90 4.60 17.40
C GLY A 69 -4.94 4.59 15.87
N GLY A 70 -5.17 5.72 15.20
CA GLY A 70 -5.05 5.85 13.75
C GLY A 70 -3.58 5.89 13.28
N SER A 71 -3.34 5.50 12.02
CA SER A 71 -2.02 5.51 11.40
C SER A 71 -1.47 6.93 11.22
N GLU A 72 -0.19 7.14 11.51
CA GLU A 72 0.48 8.42 11.28
C GLU A 72 0.84 8.55 9.80
N CYS A 73 0.30 9.60 9.15
CA CYS A 73 0.52 9.87 7.74
C CYS A 73 1.45 11.06 7.52
N LYS A 74 2.39 10.92 6.60
CA LYS A 74 3.29 12.00 6.18
C LYS A 74 3.39 12.10 4.67
N GLN A 75 3.74 13.29 4.17
CA GLN A 75 4.12 13.45 2.77
C GLN A 75 5.48 12.82 2.51
N ALA A 76 5.56 12.04 1.44
CA ALA A 76 6.79 11.44 0.96
C ALA A 76 6.82 11.38 -0.56
N GLN A 77 8.01 11.36 -1.15
CA GLN A 77 8.18 11.12 -2.58
C GLN A 77 8.25 9.62 -2.84
N VAL A 78 7.22 9.08 -3.49
CA VAL A 78 7.13 7.68 -3.89
C VAL A 78 7.57 7.58 -5.35
N CYS A 79 8.59 6.78 -5.60
CA CYS A 79 9.19 6.62 -6.92
C CYS A 79 8.91 5.23 -7.50
N ASP A 80 8.60 5.19 -8.79
CA ASP A 80 8.54 3.96 -9.56
C ASP A 80 9.95 3.44 -9.93
N THR A 81 10.01 2.29 -10.60
CA THR A 81 11.27 1.67 -11.05
C THR A 81 11.99 2.47 -12.14
N SER A 82 11.30 3.36 -12.85
CA SER A 82 11.89 4.28 -13.82
C SER A 82 12.59 5.47 -13.14
N GLY A 83 12.32 5.69 -11.85
CA GLY A 83 12.80 6.83 -11.06
C GLY A 83 11.91 8.05 -11.18
N LYS A 84 10.68 7.90 -11.69
CA LYS A 84 9.68 8.96 -11.67
C LYS A 84 9.03 8.97 -10.29
N CYS A 85 9.08 10.12 -9.63
CA CYS A 85 8.57 10.28 -8.27
C CYS A 85 7.34 11.18 -8.25
N VAL A 86 6.40 10.84 -7.38
CA VAL A 86 5.20 11.63 -7.10
C VAL A 86 5.07 11.85 -5.60
N TRP A 87 4.45 12.95 -5.21
CA TRP A 87 4.13 13.21 -3.81
C TRP A 87 2.90 12.41 -3.42
N GLU A 88 3.04 11.59 -2.40
CA GLU A 88 1.96 10.78 -1.84
C GLU A 88 1.94 10.88 -0.32
N GLN A 89 0.75 10.65 0.25
CA GLN A 89 0.57 10.53 1.69
C GLN A 89 0.82 9.07 2.09
N VAL A 90 1.94 8.82 2.76
CA VAL A 90 2.31 7.49 3.24
C VAL A 90 1.96 7.39 4.71
N CYS A 91 1.12 6.41 5.06
CA CYS A 91 0.63 6.17 6.42
C CYS A 91 1.28 4.91 7.02
N ARG A 92 1.53 4.93 8.33
CA ARG A 92 2.09 3.81 9.09
C ARG A 92 1.36 3.58 10.39
#